data_AF-A0A6C0EHQ7-F1
#
_entry.id   AF-A0A6C0EHQ7-F1
#
_cell.length_a   1.000
_cell.length_b   1.000
_cell.length_c   1.000
_cell.angle_alpha   90.00
_cell.angle_beta   90.00
_cell.angle_gamma   90.00
#
_symmetry.space_group_name_H-M   'P 1'
#
loop_
_entity.id
_entity.type
_entity.pdbx_description
1 polymer ?
#
loop_
_entity_poly.entity_id
_entity_poly.type
_entity_poly.pdbx_seq_one_letter_code
_entity_poly.pdbx_strand_id
1 'polypeptide(L)'
;MEYACGHYLMHYYDKKVPIVLDNTSNKCLVIIETRPSFWLPLVIKNAVDKCPGYNLYVFCTPNVNQFLRDALEGDYYRIIINTYMQNIQEYNQLLTNYDFWDQIKEENIIIFQLDTLFLRTPTSEHMQYDYNGAVCGKLNRENEFIINGGLSYRSKKAMLIACKLIDDSYDGLPEDVIFTKLMRKHPELFKLPNISECNDFSIETLGNFDNVIGIHGTDKYYILEKNIYQMLMKTKV
;
A
#
# COMPACT_ATOMS: atom_id res chain seq x y z
N MET A 1 -12.72 -8.99 4.22
CA MET A 1 -12.08 -9.75 3.13
C MET A 1 -13.19 -10.47 2.36
N GLU A 2 -13.24 -10.30 1.04
CA GLU A 2 -14.13 -11.08 0.15
C GLU A 2 -13.67 -12.55 0.09
N TYR A 3 -14.59 -13.47 -0.26
CA TYR A 3 -14.38 -14.91 -0.19
C TYR A 3 -13.16 -15.40 -0.99
N ALA A 4 -13.03 -15.03 -2.27
CA ALA A 4 -11.92 -15.51 -3.10
C ALA A 4 -10.58 -14.91 -2.68
N CYS A 5 -10.54 -13.63 -2.29
CA CYS A 5 -9.34 -13.01 -1.71
C CYS A 5 -8.95 -13.68 -0.38
N GLY A 6 -9.92 -13.96 0.48
CA GLY A 6 -9.71 -14.67 1.74
C GLY A 6 -9.21 -16.09 1.52
N HIS A 7 -9.81 -16.82 0.58
CA HIS A 7 -9.38 -18.15 0.19
C HIS A 7 -7.92 -18.16 -0.28
N TYR A 8 -7.52 -17.18 -1.11
CA TYR A 8 -6.14 -17.02 -1.52
C TYR A 8 -5.19 -16.77 -0.32
N LEU A 9 -5.57 -15.89 0.60
CA LEU A 9 -4.75 -15.59 1.78
C LEU A 9 -4.62 -16.76 2.74
N MET A 10 -5.57 -17.69 2.77
CA MET A 10 -5.48 -18.89 3.61
C MET A 10 -4.29 -19.79 3.28
N HIS A 11 -3.72 -19.69 2.07
CA HIS A 11 -2.45 -20.35 1.75
C HIS A 11 -1.28 -19.89 2.65
N TYR A 12 -1.38 -18.69 3.24
CA TYR A 12 -0.38 -18.15 4.15
C TYR A 12 -0.62 -18.49 5.63
N TYR A 13 -1.70 -19.22 5.95
CA TYR A 13 -2.03 -19.57 7.33
C TYR A 13 -0.90 -20.37 7.99
N ASP A 14 -0.54 -21.51 7.38
CA ASP A 14 0.54 -22.38 7.85
C ASP A 14 1.88 -22.15 7.12
N LYS A 15 1.89 -21.33 6.06
CA LYS A 15 3.13 -21.02 5.33
C LYS A 15 4.07 -20.21 6.23
N LYS A 16 5.31 -20.69 6.33
CA LYS A 16 6.41 -19.96 6.96
C LYS A 16 7.00 -18.97 5.97
N VAL A 17 6.93 -17.69 6.33
CA VAL A 17 7.50 -16.58 5.57
C VAL A 17 8.33 -15.77 6.55
N PRO A 18 9.59 -16.18 6.83
CA PRO A 18 10.44 -15.45 7.75
C PRO A 18 10.77 -14.08 7.17
N ILE A 19 10.56 -13.05 7.98
CA ILE A 19 10.85 -11.67 7.59
C ILE A 19 12.32 -11.39 7.86
N VAL A 20 13.02 -10.90 6.84
CA VAL A 20 14.46 -10.64 6.89
C VAL A 20 14.70 -9.15 6.74
N LEU A 21 15.44 -8.57 7.67
CA LEU A 21 15.98 -7.23 7.52
C LEU A 21 17.25 -7.26 6.68
N ASP A 22 17.25 -6.47 5.61
CA ASP A 22 18.41 -6.18 4.77
C ASP A 22 18.78 -4.70 4.94
N ASN A 23 19.84 -4.44 5.71
CA ASN A 23 20.33 -3.08 5.95
C ASN A 23 20.93 -2.41 4.69
N THR A 24 21.10 -3.16 3.60
CA THR A 24 21.56 -2.64 2.30
C THR A 24 20.40 -2.38 1.34
N SER A 25 19.19 -2.85 1.65
CA SER A 25 18.02 -2.61 0.82
C SER A 25 17.62 -1.15 0.84
N ASN A 26 17.24 -0.64 -0.33
CA ASN A 26 16.66 0.68 -0.49
C ASN A 26 15.14 0.60 -0.80
N LYS A 27 14.50 -0.50 -0.40
CA LYS A 27 13.09 -0.79 -0.65
C LYS A 27 12.41 -1.28 0.62
N CYS A 28 11.20 -0.81 0.89
CA CYS A 28 10.43 -1.28 2.03
C CYS A 28 8.93 -1.40 1.76
N LEU A 29 8.32 -2.28 2.54
CA LEU A 29 6.89 -2.45 2.72
C LEU A 29 6.49 -1.73 4.00
N VAL A 30 5.40 -0.97 3.95
CA VAL A 30 4.87 -0.22 5.09
C VAL A 30 3.40 -0.55 5.27
N ILE A 31 3.04 -0.97 6.48
CA ILE A 31 1.65 -1.11 6.90
C ILE A 31 1.42 -0.35 8.21
N ILE A 32 0.27 0.32 8.28
CA ILE A 32 -0.21 1.00 9.49
C ILE A 32 -1.47 0.28 9.94
N GLU A 33 -1.45 -0.34 11.12
CA GLU A 33 -2.63 -1.02 11.65
C GLU A 33 -2.72 -0.85 13.17
N THR A 34 -3.90 -0.44 13.64
CA THR A 34 -4.15 -0.13 15.05
C THR A 34 -5.05 -1.16 15.72
N ARG A 35 -5.64 -2.09 14.95
CA ARG A 35 -6.55 -3.13 15.43
C ARG A 35 -6.03 -4.52 15.05
N PRO A 36 -5.95 -5.47 16.00
CA PRO A 36 -5.60 -6.83 15.67
C PRO A 36 -6.71 -7.43 14.79
N SER A 37 -6.30 -8.14 13.74
CA SER A 37 -7.20 -8.80 12.80
C SER A 37 -6.61 -10.13 12.41
N PHE A 38 -7.46 -11.15 12.27
CA PHE A 38 -7.08 -12.46 11.76
C PHE A 38 -6.33 -12.37 10.42
N TRP A 39 -6.75 -11.45 9.55
CA TRP A 39 -6.17 -11.29 8.21
C TRP A 39 -4.80 -10.62 8.22
N LEU A 40 -4.48 -9.81 9.24
CA LEU A 40 -3.28 -8.99 9.27
C LEU A 40 -1.98 -9.80 9.07
N PRO A 41 -1.71 -10.88 9.82
CA PRO A 41 -0.51 -11.68 9.59
C PRO A 41 -0.51 -12.33 8.21
N LEU A 42 -1.66 -12.72 7.66
CA LEU A 42 -1.75 -13.35 6.33
C LEU A 42 -1.42 -12.36 5.22
N VAL A 43 -1.94 -11.13 5.32
CA VAL A 43 -1.67 -10.03 4.39
C VAL A 43 -0.19 -9.64 4.45
N ILE A 44 0.40 -9.54 5.65
CA ILE A 44 1.84 -9.25 5.80
C ILE A 44 2.69 -10.36 5.19
N LYS A 45 2.40 -11.64 5.50
CA LYS A 45 3.13 -12.78 4.90
C LYS A 45 3.01 -12.79 3.39
N ASN A 46 1.83 -12.50 2.84
CA ASN A 46 1.61 -12.39 1.41
C ASN A 46 2.45 -11.26 0.79
N ALA A 47 2.46 -10.07 1.39
CA ALA A 47 3.27 -8.95 0.91
C ALA A 47 4.78 -9.28 0.92
N VAL A 48 5.29 -9.82 2.03
CA VAL A 48 6.71 -10.17 2.19
C VAL A 48 7.14 -11.27 1.21
N ASP A 49 6.32 -12.31 1.04
CA ASP A 49 6.59 -13.41 0.09
C ASP A 49 6.62 -12.93 -1.36
N LYS A 50 5.77 -11.95 -1.72
CA LYS A 50 5.74 -11.38 -3.07
C LYS A 50 6.78 -10.30 -3.30
N CYS A 51 7.33 -9.69 -2.26
CA CYS A 51 8.30 -8.60 -2.34
C CYS A 51 9.64 -9.00 -1.69
N PRO A 52 10.36 -9.99 -2.24
CA PRO A 52 11.66 -10.39 -1.69
C PRO A 52 12.65 -9.22 -1.74
N GLY A 53 13.43 -9.06 -0.67
CA GLY A 53 14.41 -7.99 -0.53
C GLY A 53 13.84 -6.64 -0.08
N TYR A 54 12.56 -6.57 0.30
CA TYR A 54 11.98 -5.38 0.91
C TYR A 54 12.02 -5.51 2.43
N ASN A 55 12.50 -4.47 3.12
CA ASN A 55 12.36 -4.38 4.57
C ASN A 55 10.88 -4.17 4.94
N LEU A 56 10.44 -4.66 6.08
CA LEU A 56 9.08 -4.42 6.58
C LEU A 56 9.08 -3.38 7.70
N TYR A 57 8.18 -2.42 7.58
CA TYR A 57 7.83 -1.44 8.61
C TYR A 57 6.37 -1.66 9.02
N VAL A 58 6.16 -1.85 10.31
CA VAL A 58 4.82 -1.98 10.90
C VAL A 58 4.62 -0.85 11.92
N PHE A 59 3.78 0.11 11.56
CA PHE A 59 3.30 1.16 12.44
C PHE A 59 2.05 0.67 13.15
N CYS A 60 2.12 0.47 14.46
CA CYS A 60 1.04 -0.22 15.16
C CYS A 60 0.89 0.16 16.62
N THR A 61 -0.28 -0.14 17.20
CA THR A 61 -0.50 0.00 18.63
C THR A 61 0.22 -1.12 19.40
N PRO A 62 0.47 -0.95 20.71
CA PRO A 62 1.09 -2.00 21.53
C PRO A 62 0.38 -3.36 21.43
N ASN A 63 -0.96 -3.35 21.34
CA ASN A 63 -1.77 -4.56 21.22
C ASN A 63 -1.56 -5.28 19.88
N VAL A 64 -1.50 -4.54 18.77
CA VAL A 64 -1.20 -5.12 17.45
C VAL A 64 0.24 -5.63 17.41
N ASN A 65 1.19 -4.89 17.98
CA ASN A 65 2.58 -5.33 18.09
C ASN A 65 2.71 -6.66 18.86
N GLN A 66 1.99 -6.82 19.97
CA GLN A 66 1.99 -8.09 20.70
C GLN A 66 1.39 -9.21 19.85
N PHE A 67 0.22 -8.97 19.25
CA PHE A 67 -0.44 -9.93 18.37
C PHE A 67 0.45 -10.41 17.21
N LEU A 68 1.20 -9.50 16.58
CA LEU A 68 2.09 -9.83 15.47
C LEU A 68 3.38 -10.53 15.89
N ARG A 69 3.85 -10.37 17.12
CA ARG A 69 5.00 -11.14 17.64
C ARG A 69 4.69 -12.63 17.74
N ASP A 70 3.44 -12.96 18.03
CA ASP A 70 3.01 -14.35 18.14
C ASP A 70 2.71 -14.97 16.76
N ALA A 71 2.39 -14.13 15.76
CA ALA A 71 1.92 -14.57 14.43
C ALA A 71 2.98 -14.50 13.31
N LEU A 72 4.03 -13.69 13.46
CA LEU A 72 5.07 -13.48 12.44
C LEU A 72 6.44 -13.95 12.94
N GLU A 73 7.22 -14.54 12.04
CA GLU A 73 8.60 -14.97 12.30
C GLU A 73 9.59 -13.97 11.67
N GLY A 74 10.70 -13.71 12.36
CA GLY A 74 11.79 -12.88 11.84
C GLY A 74 11.82 -11.44 12.36
N ASP A 75 12.63 -10.62 11.71
CA ASP A 75 12.94 -9.25 12.14
C ASP A 75 12.36 -8.22 11.17
N TYR A 76 11.79 -7.16 11.73
CA TYR A 76 11.20 -6.05 11.01
C TYR A 76 11.15 -4.80 11.90
N TYR A 77 11.02 -3.63 11.28
CA TYR A 77 10.90 -2.37 12.01
C TYR A 77 9.50 -2.26 12.62
N ARG A 78 9.45 -2.23 13.95
CA ARG A 78 8.22 -2.08 14.74
C ARG A 78 8.18 -0.68 15.33
N ILE A 79 7.24 0.14 14.87
CA ILE A 79 7.11 1.53 15.31
C ILE A 79 5.79 1.66 16.05
N ILE A 80 5.86 1.91 17.35
CA ILE A 80 4.69 1.99 18.20
C ILE A 80 4.07 3.37 18.06
N ILE A 81 2.81 3.41 17.63
CA ILE A 81 1.98 4.62 17.65
C ILE A 81 0.99 4.51 18.80
N ASN A 82 0.93 5.56 19.63
CA ASN A 82 0.08 5.58 20.84
C ASN A 82 -1.37 6.03 20.55
N THR A 83 -1.67 6.30 19.28
CA THR A 83 -2.99 6.72 18.84
C THR A 83 -3.68 5.53 18.19
N TYR A 84 -4.80 5.09 18.78
CA TYR A 84 -5.77 4.31 18.02
C TYR A 84 -6.34 5.23 16.97
N MET A 85 -6.16 4.89 15.69
CA MET A 85 -6.73 5.67 14.60
C MET A 85 -8.25 5.56 14.68
N GLN A 86 -8.89 6.56 15.26
CA GLN A 86 -10.33 6.53 15.53
C GLN A 86 -11.14 6.81 14.27
N ASN A 87 -10.53 7.48 13.30
CA ASN A 87 -11.16 7.93 12.08
C ASN A 87 -10.14 8.02 10.93
N ILE A 88 -10.66 8.21 9.71
CA ILE A 88 -9.86 8.32 8.50
C ILE A 88 -8.98 9.58 8.48
N GLN A 89 -9.39 10.66 9.18
CA GLN A 89 -8.64 11.91 9.23
C GLN A 89 -7.31 11.74 9.95
N GLU A 90 -7.25 10.95 11.03
CA GLU A 90 -5.99 10.66 11.73
C GLU A 90 -5.01 9.88 10.86
N TYR A 91 -5.52 8.94 10.04
CA TYR A 91 -4.71 8.23 9.04
C TYR A 91 -4.14 9.20 7.99
N ASN A 92 -4.99 10.09 7.48
CA ASN A 92 -4.58 11.10 6.49
C ASN A 92 -3.53 12.05 7.07
N GLN A 93 -3.75 12.55 8.30
CA GLN A 93 -2.82 13.43 9.00
C GLN A 93 -1.46 12.78 9.20
N LEU A 94 -1.42 11.48 9.53
CA LEU A 94 -0.17 10.75 9.64
C LEU A 94 0.57 10.71 8.30
N LEU A 95 -0.13 10.37 7.21
CA LEU A 95 0.49 10.24 5.90
C LEU A 95 0.86 11.59 5.26
N THR A 96 0.22 12.70 5.65
CA THR A 96 0.62 14.06 5.24
C THR A 96 1.67 14.68 6.16
N ASN A 97 2.17 13.95 7.16
CA ASN A 97 3.19 14.43 8.07
C ASN A 97 4.59 14.12 7.53
N TYR A 98 5.44 15.14 7.44
CA TYR A 98 6.86 15.01 7.05
C TYR A 98 7.61 13.99 7.91
N ASP A 99 7.45 14.06 9.23
CA ASP A 99 8.18 13.23 10.20
C ASP A 99 7.82 11.75 10.04
N PHE A 100 6.61 11.45 9.56
CA PHE A 100 6.21 10.07 9.26
C PHE A 100 7.07 9.45 8.14
N TRP A 101 7.40 10.23 7.12
CA TRP A 101 8.23 9.77 6.01
C TRP A 101 9.70 9.80 6.35
N ASP A 102 10.14 10.77 7.15
CA ASP A 102 11.55 10.98 7.46
C ASP A 102 12.16 9.81 8.26
N GLN A 103 11.37 9.17 9.13
CA GLN A 103 11.77 7.98 9.90
C GLN A 103 11.96 6.70 9.08
N ILE A 104 11.43 6.61 7.85
CA ILE A 104 11.62 5.45 6.96
C ILE A 104 12.97 5.61 6.26
N LYS A 105 13.84 4.60 6.24
CA LYS A 105 15.21 4.79 5.72
C LYS A 105 15.28 4.70 4.20
N GLU A 106 14.47 3.82 3.64
CA GLU A 106 14.46 3.43 2.25
C GLU A 106 13.78 4.47 1.36
N GLU A 107 14.26 4.61 0.13
CA GLU A 107 13.68 5.51 -0.86
C GLU A 107 12.41 4.95 -1.49
N ASN A 108 12.35 3.64 -1.74
CA ASN A 108 11.27 3.01 -2.48
C ASN A 108 10.28 2.36 -1.52
N ILE A 109 9.13 3.01 -1.33
CA ILE A 109 8.17 2.61 -0.30
C ILE A 109 6.92 2.05 -0.97
N ILE A 110 6.48 0.87 -0.56
CA ILE A 110 5.14 0.37 -0.89
C ILE A 110 4.30 0.38 0.38
N ILE A 111 3.29 1.26 0.41
CA ILE A 111 2.26 1.25 1.44
C ILE A 111 1.15 0.28 1.03
N PHE A 112 0.69 -0.51 1.99
CA PHE A 112 -0.47 -1.38 1.82
C PHE A 112 -1.35 -1.41 3.07
N GLN A 113 -2.65 -1.50 2.85
CA GLN A 113 -3.68 -1.63 3.89
C GLN A 113 -4.06 -3.10 4.13
N LEU A 114 -4.83 -3.33 5.20
CA LEU A 114 -5.31 -4.66 5.59
C LEU A 114 -6.20 -5.33 4.51
N ASP A 115 -6.88 -4.52 3.69
CA ASP A 115 -7.73 -4.96 2.59
C ASP A 115 -6.97 -5.14 1.27
N THR A 116 -5.67 -5.44 1.34
CA THR A 116 -4.80 -5.66 0.17
C THR A 116 -4.43 -7.13 -0.06
N LEU A 117 -4.27 -7.50 -1.34
CA LEU A 117 -3.74 -8.79 -1.78
C LEU A 117 -2.63 -8.60 -2.84
N PHE A 118 -1.41 -9.05 -2.56
CA PHE A 118 -0.30 -9.07 -3.51
C PHE A 118 -0.34 -10.32 -4.39
N LEU A 119 -0.25 -10.10 -5.70
CA LEU A 119 -0.26 -11.13 -6.73
C LEU A 119 1.12 -11.34 -7.34
N ARG A 120 1.91 -10.25 -7.49
CA ARG A 120 3.20 -10.27 -8.20
C ARG A 120 4.26 -9.43 -7.48
N THR A 121 5.51 -9.61 -7.89
CA THR A 121 6.64 -8.82 -7.40
C THR A 121 6.72 -7.49 -8.14
N PRO A 122 6.77 -6.34 -7.45
CA PRO A 122 6.98 -5.05 -8.07
C PRO A 122 8.35 -4.95 -8.74
N THR A 123 8.37 -4.50 -9.99
CA THR A 123 9.57 -4.27 -10.81
C THR A 123 10.04 -2.81 -10.76
N SER A 124 11.22 -2.52 -11.30
CA SER A 124 11.74 -1.15 -11.43
C SER A 124 10.88 -0.25 -12.31
N GLU A 125 10.07 -0.81 -13.22
CA GLU A 125 9.15 -0.04 -14.06
C GLU A 125 8.07 0.64 -13.23
N HIS A 126 7.65 0.04 -12.12
CA HIS A 126 6.68 0.63 -11.21
C HIS A 126 7.29 1.75 -10.34
N MET A 127 8.61 1.67 -10.09
CA MET A 127 9.36 2.58 -9.21
C MET A 127 9.86 3.84 -9.93
N GLN A 128 9.62 3.96 -11.24
CA GLN A 128 10.07 5.11 -12.02
C GLN A 128 9.25 6.39 -11.80
N TYR A 129 8.14 6.28 -11.06
CA TYR A 129 7.23 7.37 -10.71
C TYR A 129 7.51 7.83 -9.28
N ASP A 130 6.81 8.87 -8.83
CA ASP A 130 6.89 9.36 -7.45
C ASP A 130 5.73 8.89 -6.58
N TYR A 131 4.56 8.65 -7.21
CA TYR A 131 3.38 8.11 -6.57
C TYR A 131 2.59 7.28 -7.59
N ASN A 132 2.35 6.01 -7.30
CA ASN A 132 1.60 5.08 -8.15
C ASN A 132 0.69 4.19 -7.29
N GLY A 133 -0.47 3.79 -7.81
CA GLY A 133 -1.54 3.13 -7.06
C GLY A 133 -2.75 2.86 -7.95
N ALA A 134 -3.83 2.34 -7.38
CA ALA A 134 -5.05 2.11 -8.13
C ALA A 134 -5.72 3.43 -8.52
N VAL A 135 -6.37 3.50 -9.68
CA VAL A 135 -7.13 4.68 -10.09
C VAL A 135 -8.53 4.69 -9.49
N CYS A 136 -8.98 5.85 -9.01
CA CYS A 136 -10.35 6.07 -8.55
C CYS A 136 -10.88 7.45 -8.99
N GLY A 137 -12.15 7.74 -8.70
CA GLY A 137 -12.78 9.01 -9.07
C GLY A 137 -13.11 9.12 -10.57
N LYS A 138 -12.63 10.17 -11.24
CA LYS A 138 -12.99 10.47 -12.65
C LYS A 138 -12.10 9.73 -13.65
N LEU A 139 -12.41 8.45 -13.87
CA LEU A 139 -11.60 7.54 -14.68
C LEU A 139 -11.65 7.78 -16.20
N ASN A 140 -12.56 8.65 -16.68
CA ASN A 140 -12.65 9.01 -18.09
C ASN A 140 -11.79 10.24 -18.47
N ARG A 141 -10.97 10.75 -17.53
CA ARG A 141 -10.17 11.96 -17.73
C ARG A 141 -8.77 11.77 -17.12
N GLU A 142 -7.77 11.65 -17.99
CA GLU A 142 -6.36 11.38 -17.64
C GLU A 142 -5.78 12.36 -16.60
N ASN A 143 -6.23 13.60 -16.60
CA ASN A 143 -5.70 14.62 -15.69
C ASN A 143 -6.54 14.82 -14.42
N GLU A 144 -7.64 14.06 -14.24
CA GLU A 144 -8.58 14.24 -13.12
C GLU A 144 -8.81 13.00 -12.24
N PHE A 145 -8.28 11.82 -12.61
CA PHE A 145 -8.39 10.62 -11.77
C PHE A 145 -7.62 10.78 -10.46
N ILE A 146 -7.97 10.05 -9.40
CA ILE A 146 -7.18 10.05 -8.15
C ILE A 146 -6.39 8.76 -8.07
N ILE A 147 -5.15 8.82 -7.58
CA ILE A 147 -4.36 7.63 -7.25
C ILE A 147 -4.68 7.27 -5.81
N ASN A 148 -5.31 6.12 -5.59
CA ASN A 148 -5.69 5.61 -4.29
C ASN A 148 -4.45 5.20 -3.46
N GLY A 149 -4.46 5.54 -2.16
CA GLY A 149 -3.33 5.30 -1.26
C GLY A 149 -3.22 3.87 -0.69
N GLY A 150 -4.25 3.04 -0.79
CA GLY A 150 -4.40 1.81 -0.02
C GLY A 150 -3.54 0.61 -0.45
N LEU A 151 -3.14 0.56 -1.72
CA LEU A 151 -1.96 -0.17 -2.18
C LEU A 151 -1.23 0.76 -3.16
N SER A 152 -0.14 1.36 -2.69
CA SER A 152 0.55 2.39 -3.45
C SER A 152 2.07 2.33 -3.30
N TYR A 153 2.76 2.59 -4.39
CA TYR A 153 4.19 2.91 -4.39
C TYR A 153 4.37 4.42 -4.20
N ARG A 154 5.36 4.80 -3.39
CA ARG A 154 5.70 6.19 -3.05
C ARG A 154 7.23 6.32 -2.94
N SER A 155 7.81 7.31 -3.62
CA SER A 155 9.22 7.66 -3.40
C SER A 155 9.34 8.53 -2.14
N LYS A 156 10.26 8.19 -1.22
CA LYS A 156 10.47 8.94 0.03
C LYS A 156 10.75 10.40 -0.29
N LYS A 157 11.63 10.67 -1.24
CA LYS A 157 11.99 12.03 -1.65
C LYS A 157 10.75 12.84 -2.06
N ALA A 158 9.87 12.27 -2.88
CA ALA A 158 8.67 12.99 -3.30
C ALA A 158 7.70 13.22 -2.15
N MET A 159 7.51 12.25 -1.27
CA MET A 159 6.64 12.41 -0.10
C MET A 159 7.12 13.55 0.82
N LEU A 160 8.43 13.62 1.08
CA LEU A 160 9.03 14.67 1.89
C LEU A 160 8.87 16.07 1.26
N ILE A 161 9.04 16.17 -0.07
CA ILE A 161 8.82 17.43 -0.80
C ILE A 161 7.33 17.80 -0.76
N ALA A 162 6.45 16.84 -1.07
CA ALA A 162 5.01 17.07 -1.09
C ALA A 162 4.49 17.53 0.27
N CYS A 163 4.89 16.90 1.38
CA CYS A 163 4.49 17.32 2.73
C CYS A 163 4.87 18.77 3.05
N LYS A 164 5.98 19.29 2.49
CA LYS A 164 6.40 20.69 2.65
C LYS A 164 5.62 21.68 1.78
N LEU A 165 4.95 21.19 0.74
CA LEU A 165 4.17 22.00 -0.20
C LEU A 165 2.67 22.00 0.11
N ILE A 166 2.21 21.17 1.05
CA ILE A 166 0.82 21.18 1.51
C ILE A 166 0.55 22.52 2.20
N ASP A 167 -0.51 23.20 1.74
CA ASP A 167 -1.04 24.44 2.29
C ASP A 167 -2.52 24.28 2.67
N ASP A 168 -3.11 25.33 3.26
CA ASP A 168 -4.50 25.35 3.73
C ASP A 168 -5.55 25.03 2.63
N SER A 169 -5.19 25.08 1.34
CA SER A 169 -6.12 24.70 0.26
C SER A 169 -6.44 23.21 0.21
N TYR A 170 -5.69 22.39 0.96
CA TYR A 170 -5.84 20.95 1.07
C TYR A 170 -6.54 20.50 2.37
N ASP A 171 -6.93 21.43 3.24
CA ASP A 171 -7.52 21.12 4.53
C ASP A 171 -8.76 20.22 4.42
N GLY A 172 -8.77 19.16 5.23
CA GLY A 172 -9.88 18.20 5.32
C GLY A 172 -9.99 17.24 4.13
N LEU A 173 -9.10 17.33 3.12
CA LEU A 173 -9.07 16.37 2.02
C LEU A 173 -8.40 15.05 2.44
N PRO A 174 -8.80 13.91 1.85
CA PRO A 174 -8.07 12.65 1.95
C PRO A 174 -6.64 12.76 1.44
N GLU A 175 -5.70 12.01 2.02
CA GLU A 175 -4.27 12.15 1.70
C GLU A 175 -3.97 11.84 0.23
N ASP A 176 -4.66 10.83 -0.31
CA ASP A 176 -4.51 10.37 -1.67
C ASP A 176 -4.97 11.44 -2.69
N VAL A 177 -6.05 12.15 -2.37
CA VAL A 177 -6.52 13.34 -3.09
C VAL A 177 -5.51 14.47 -2.99
N ILE A 178 -4.95 14.73 -1.80
CA ILE A 178 -3.94 15.78 -1.58
C ILE A 178 -2.71 15.49 -2.44
N PHE A 179 -2.09 14.33 -2.29
CA PHE A 179 -0.87 13.97 -3.01
C PHE A 179 -1.10 13.97 -4.52
N THR A 180 -2.20 13.37 -5.01
CA THR A 180 -2.47 13.34 -6.45
C THR A 180 -2.61 14.76 -7.01
N LYS A 181 -3.44 15.61 -6.39
CA LYS A 181 -3.68 16.98 -6.88
C LYS A 181 -2.43 17.84 -6.80
N LEU A 182 -1.72 17.79 -5.67
CA LEU A 182 -0.50 18.56 -5.45
C LEU A 182 0.57 18.17 -6.46
N MET A 183 0.82 16.88 -6.64
CA MET A 183 1.85 16.42 -7.58
C MET A 183 1.52 16.74 -9.03
N ARG A 184 0.25 16.66 -9.44
CA ARG A 184 -0.18 17.11 -10.78
C ARG A 184 -0.04 18.61 -11.00
N LYS A 185 -0.20 19.42 -9.95
CA LYS A 185 0.00 20.87 -10.03
C LYS A 185 1.49 21.23 -10.23
N HIS A 186 2.40 20.32 -9.90
CA HIS A 186 3.84 20.52 -9.91
C HIS A 186 4.59 19.47 -10.77
N PRO A 187 4.29 19.35 -12.08
CA PRO A 187 4.93 18.37 -12.96
C PRO A 187 6.44 18.61 -13.14
N GLU A 188 6.94 19.80 -12.78
CA GLU A 188 8.37 20.12 -12.72
C GLU A 188 9.09 19.46 -11.54
N LEU A 189 8.35 19.05 -10.50
CA LEU A 189 8.88 18.42 -9.29
C LEU A 189 8.59 16.92 -9.22
N PHE A 190 7.47 16.48 -9.81
CA PHE A 190 6.95 15.13 -9.64
C PHE A 190 6.63 14.45 -10.97
N LYS A 191 6.90 13.15 -11.04
CA LYS A 191 6.54 12.28 -12.15
C LYS A 191 5.41 11.33 -11.72
N LEU A 192 4.22 11.55 -12.26
CA LEU A 192 3.06 10.67 -12.05
C LEU A 192 2.80 9.77 -13.25
N PRO A 193 2.25 8.56 -13.02
CA PRO A 193 1.80 7.65 -14.06
C PRO A 193 0.50 8.13 -14.73
N ASN A 194 0.24 7.58 -15.91
CA ASN A 194 -1.07 7.60 -16.57
C ASN A 194 -1.99 6.46 -16.04
N ILE A 195 -3.27 6.47 -16.42
CA ILE A 195 -4.27 5.48 -15.96
C ILE A 195 -3.84 4.04 -16.29
N SER A 196 -3.28 3.79 -17.47
CA SER A 196 -2.84 2.46 -17.87
C SER A 196 -1.69 1.96 -17.00
N GLU A 197 -0.73 2.83 -16.71
CA GLU A 197 0.42 2.53 -15.86
C GLU A 197 0.02 2.31 -14.39
N CYS A 198 -0.99 3.04 -13.90
CA CYS A 198 -1.62 2.76 -12.59
C CYS A 198 -2.30 1.39 -12.55
N ASN A 199 -3.03 1.05 -13.62
CA ASN A 199 -3.76 -0.22 -13.74
C ASN A 199 -2.83 -1.44 -13.79
N ASP A 200 -1.57 -1.26 -14.22
CA ASP A 200 -0.52 -2.28 -14.14
C ASP A 200 0.08 -2.39 -12.73
N PHE A 201 -0.13 -1.41 -11.84
CA PHE A 201 0.35 -1.46 -10.46
C PHE A 201 -0.69 -2.05 -9.51
N SER A 202 -1.89 -1.48 -9.44
CA SER A 202 -2.90 -1.89 -8.45
C SER A 202 -4.32 -1.83 -9.01
N ILE A 203 -5.14 -2.81 -8.64
CA ILE A 203 -6.58 -2.86 -8.95
C ILE A 203 -7.36 -2.39 -7.71
N GLU A 204 -8.30 -1.48 -7.92
CA GLU A 204 -9.41 -1.24 -6.97
C GLU A 204 -10.73 -1.57 -7.65
N THR A 205 -11.16 -0.74 -8.59
CA THR A 205 -12.37 -0.98 -9.41
C THR A 205 -12.03 -1.54 -10.79
N LEU A 206 -10.99 -0.97 -11.41
CA LEU A 206 -10.45 -1.36 -12.71
C LEU A 206 -8.97 -1.70 -12.56
N GLY A 207 -8.44 -2.49 -13.48
CA GLY A 207 -7.01 -2.61 -13.71
C GLY A 207 -6.65 -3.80 -14.59
N ASN A 208 -5.36 -3.97 -14.84
CA ASN A 208 -4.85 -4.99 -15.75
C ASN A 208 -4.40 -6.22 -14.96
N PHE A 209 -5.26 -7.23 -14.87
CA PHE A 209 -4.97 -8.42 -14.07
C PHE A 209 -3.69 -9.15 -14.50
N ASP A 210 -3.27 -9.06 -15.76
CA ASP A 210 -2.08 -9.76 -16.26
C ASP A 210 -0.77 -9.18 -15.71
N ASN A 211 -0.75 -7.88 -15.41
CA ASN A 211 0.43 -7.16 -14.95
C ASN A 211 0.37 -6.74 -13.48
N VAL A 212 -0.84 -6.56 -12.94
CA VAL A 212 -1.07 -5.95 -11.61
C VAL A 212 -0.18 -6.56 -10.52
N ILE A 213 0.39 -5.70 -9.67
CA ILE A 213 1.14 -6.10 -8.48
C ILE A 213 0.21 -6.61 -7.38
N GLY A 214 -0.93 -5.94 -7.18
CA GLY A 214 -1.92 -6.39 -6.21
C GLY A 214 -3.29 -5.74 -6.35
N ILE A 215 -4.19 -6.14 -5.46
CA ILE A 215 -5.57 -5.67 -5.38
C ILE A 215 -5.72 -4.93 -4.05
N HIS A 216 -6.36 -3.77 -4.09
CA HIS A 216 -6.83 -3.03 -2.92
C HIS A 216 -8.37 -3.09 -2.81
N GLY A 217 -8.91 -2.89 -1.60
CA GLY A 217 -10.36 -2.91 -1.38
C GLY A 217 -10.95 -4.32 -1.51
N THR A 218 -10.18 -5.35 -1.16
CA THR A 218 -10.57 -6.77 -1.26
C THR A 218 -11.79 -7.13 -0.41
N ASP A 219 -12.28 -6.26 0.47
CA ASP A 219 -13.50 -6.43 1.24
C ASP A 219 -14.68 -5.58 0.76
N LYS A 220 -14.48 -4.78 -0.31
CA LYS A 220 -15.45 -3.79 -0.80
C LYS A 220 -16.12 -4.16 -2.12
N TYR A 221 -15.82 -5.34 -2.68
CA TYR A 221 -16.40 -5.85 -3.93
C TYR A 221 -16.29 -4.88 -5.11
N TYR A 222 -15.23 -4.07 -5.15
CA TYR A 222 -15.03 -3.05 -6.19
C TYR A 222 -14.70 -3.65 -7.56
N ILE A 223 -14.16 -4.86 -7.59
CA ILE A 223 -13.74 -5.52 -8.84
C ILE A 223 -14.98 -5.92 -9.64
N LEU A 224 -15.23 -5.19 -10.74
CA LEU A 224 -16.38 -5.44 -11.61
C LEU A 224 -16.22 -6.71 -12.45
N GLU A 225 -14.99 -7.12 -12.74
CA GLU A 225 -14.73 -8.30 -13.54
C GLU A 225 -14.72 -9.59 -12.70
N LYS A 226 -15.80 -10.37 -12.80
CA LYS A 226 -15.94 -11.67 -12.10
C LYS A 226 -14.86 -12.70 -12.49
N ASN A 227 -14.19 -12.52 -13.63
CA ASN A 227 -13.08 -13.37 -14.07
C ASN A 227 -11.89 -13.34 -13.09
N ILE A 228 -11.62 -12.20 -12.43
CA ILE A 228 -10.50 -12.01 -11.51
C ILE A 228 -10.66 -12.96 -10.32
N TYR A 229 -11.86 -13.02 -9.73
CA TYR A 229 -12.13 -13.95 -8.64
C TYR A 229 -12.00 -15.42 -9.08
N GLN A 230 -12.43 -15.75 -10.30
CA GLN A 230 -12.22 -17.09 -10.83
C GLN A 230 -10.74 -17.42 -11.04
N MET A 231 -9.92 -16.44 -11.43
CA MET A 231 -8.48 -16.61 -11.55
C MET A 231 -7.83 -16.78 -10.18
N LEU A 232 -8.18 -15.97 -9.18
CA LEU A 232 -7.70 -16.11 -7.80
C LEU A 232 -7.97 -17.50 -7.23
N MET A 233 -9.15 -18.07 -7.49
CA MET A 233 -9.51 -19.41 -7.04
C MET A 233 -8.77 -20.54 -7.79
N LYS A 234 -8.21 -20.26 -8.97
CA LYS A 234 -7.43 -21.22 -9.78
C LYS A 234 -5.93 -21.15 -9.49
N THR A 235 -5.44 -20.03 -8.95
CA THR A 235 -4.02 -19.85 -8.64
C THR A 235 -3.61 -20.82 -7.55
N LYS A 236 -2.71 -21.75 -7.88
CA LYS A 236 -1.97 -22.53 -6.88
C LYS A 236 -0.81 -21.66 -6.40
N VAL A 237 -0.92 -21.13 -5.19
CA VAL A 237 0.12 -20.27 -4.56
C VAL A 237 1.13 -21.13 -3.81
#